data_AF-A0AB38WW10-F1
#
_entry.id   AF-A0AB38WW10-F1
#
_cell.length_a   1.000
_cell.length_b   1.000
_cell.length_c   1.000
_cell.angle_alpha   90.00
_cell.angle_beta   90.00
_cell.angle_gamma   90.00
#
_symmetry.space_group_name_H-M   'P 1'
#
loop_
_entity.id
_entity.type
_entity.pdbx_description
1 polymer ?
#
loop_
_entity_poly.entity_id
_entity_poly.type
_entity_poly.pdbx_seq_one_letter_code
_entity_poly.pdbx_strand_id
1 'polypeptide(L)'
;MQMIPRAPLFLGLAGLLPFLWGALTVVLPDLGLWTAQTIGPRFAGPYVMLFYGAVILSFMSGVLWGFATRATGTMAGICYGLSVIPALWAFFMTGGGPTSAGTSLIFGFAGLLALDWQFWRWGLTPPWWMALRMLLTAVVIGCLAVGVLL
;
A
#
# COMPACT_ATOMS: atom_id res chain seq x y z
N MET A 1 -18.58 16.74 1.71
CA MET A 1 -17.79 15.52 1.41
C MET A 1 -18.76 14.43 1.01
N GLN A 2 -18.59 13.80 -0.16
CA GLN A 2 -19.41 12.63 -0.50
C GLN A 2 -18.98 11.43 0.34
N MET A 3 -19.94 10.69 0.89
CA MET A 3 -19.67 9.50 1.71
C MET A 3 -18.89 8.45 0.91
N ILE A 4 -17.92 7.79 1.55
CA ILE A 4 -17.21 6.66 0.95
C ILE A 4 -18.23 5.52 0.74
N PRO A 5 -18.34 4.94 -0.47
CA PRO A 5 -19.23 3.82 -0.71
C PRO A 5 -18.85 2.61 0.17
N ARG A 6 -19.85 1.87 0.65
CA ARG A 6 -19.66 0.78 1.63
C ARG A 6 -18.69 -0.30 1.13
N ALA A 7 -18.83 -0.73 -0.13
CA ALA A 7 -17.99 -1.82 -0.67
C ALA A 7 -16.49 -1.45 -0.71
N PRO A 8 -16.05 -0.33 -1.34
CA PRO A 8 -14.67 0.15 -1.26
C PRO A 8 -14.16 0.33 0.18
N LEU A 9 -15.01 0.82 1.09
CA LEU A 9 -14.62 1.00 2.48
C LEU A 9 -14.33 -0.35 3.16
N PHE A 10 -15.27 -1.29 3.13
CA PHE A 10 -15.11 -2.59 3.79
C PHE A 10 -13.99 -3.41 3.18
N LEU A 11 -13.90 -3.45 1.85
CA LEU A 11 -12.83 -4.17 1.17
C LEU A 11 -11.46 -3.52 1.42
N GLY A 12 -11.41 -2.19 1.44
CA GLY A 12 -10.20 -1.43 1.79
C GLY A 12 -9.73 -1.73 3.21
N LEU A 13 -10.65 -1.72 4.18
CA LEU A 13 -10.35 -2.05 5.58
C LEU A 13 -9.94 -3.52 5.75
N ALA A 14 -10.60 -4.46 5.06
CA ALA A 14 -10.22 -5.86 5.07
C ALA A 14 -8.82 -6.08 4.47
N GLY A 15 -8.44 -5.28 3.48
CA GLY A 15 -7.08 -5.25 2.94
C GLY A 15 -6.02 -4.82 3.96
N LEU A 16 -6.37 -4.23 5.10
CA LEU A 16 -5.39 -3.90 6.15
C LEU A 16 -5.00 -5.09 7.03
N LEU A 17 -5.76 -6.20 6.97
CA LEU A 17 -5.57 -7.35 7.87
C LEU A 17 -4.14 -7.92 7.85
N PRO A 18 -3.47 -8.13 6.70
CA PRO A 18 -2.11 -8.66 6.70
C PRO A 18 -1.08 -7.71 7.34
N PHE A 19 -1.28 -6.39 7.24
CA PHE A 19 -0.41 -5.40 7.87
C PHE A 19 -0.60 -5.39 9.39
N LEU A 20 -1.86 -5.37 9.84
CA LEU A 20 -2.20 -5.40 11.26
C LEU A 20 -1.70 -6.70 11.91
N TRP A 21 -1.88 -7.82 11.23
CA TRP A 21 -1.38 -9.12 11.67
C TRP A 21 0.15 -9.13 11.79
N GLY A 22 0.85 -8.69 10.75
CA GLY A 22 2.32 -8.59 10.78
C GLY A 22 2.81 -7.72 11.92
N ALA A 23 2.24 -6.52 12.10
CA ALA A 23 2.60 -5.62 13.20
C ALA A 23 2.33 -6.26 14.58
N LEU A 24 1.20 -6.95 14.75
CA LEU A 24 0.89 -7.65 16.00
C LEU A 24 1.91 -8.74 16.32
N THR A 25 2.33 -9.52 15.31
CA THR A 25 3.35 -10.56 15.48
C THR A 25 4.76 -10.02 15.73
N VAL A 26 5.05 -8.76 15.36
CA VAL A 26 6.29 -8.06 15.76
C VAL A 26 6.20 -7.64 17.22
N VAL A 27 5.07 -7.07 17.64
CA VAL A 27 4.88 -6.57 19.02
C VAL A 27 4.74 -7.70 20.04
N LEU A 28 4.23 -8.87 19.63
CA LEU A 28 4.04 -10.04 20.48
C LEU A 28 4.93 -11.21 19.99
N PRO A 29 6.17 -11.35 20.50
CA PRO A 29 7.13 -12.35 20.01
C PRO A 29 6.63 -13.79 20.08
N ASP A 30 5.91 -14.16 21.15
CA ASP A 30 5.35 -15.51 21.29
C ASP A 30 4.31 -15.82 20.20
N LEU A 31 3.48 -14.83 19.86
CA LEU A 31 2.53 -14.95 18.75
C LEU A 31 3.27 -15.04 17.41
N GLY A 32 4.33 -14.25 17.23
CA GLY A 32 5.17 -14.32 16.03
C GLY A 32 5.83 -15.69 15.86
N LEU A 33 6.38 -16.26 16.93
CA LEU A 33 6.97 -17.60 16.93
C LEU A 33 5.93 -18.67 16.62
N TRP A 34 4.78 -18.62 17.30
CA TRP A 34 3.67 -19.55 17.04
C TRP A 34 3.20 -19.47 15.58
N THR A 35 3.08 -18.25 15.04
CA THR A 35 2.67 -18.01 13.65
C THR A 35 3.68 -18.62 12.68
N ALA A 36 4.97 -18.39 12.92
CA ALA A 36 6.04 -18.92 12.07
C ALA A 36 6.05 -20.46 12.05
N GLN A 37 5.77 -21.10 13.19
CA GLN A 37 5.76 -22.56 13.32
C GLN A 37 4.48 -23.22 12.79
N THR A 38 3.32 -22.57 12.98
CA THR A 38 2.01 -23.20 12.73
C THR A 38 1.42 -22.81 11.37
N ILE A 39 1.50 -21.53 11.00
CA ILE A 39 0.94 -20.98 9.75
C ILE A 39 2.03 -20.91 8.67
N GLY A 40 3.22 -20.50 9.08
CA GLY A 40 4.41 -20.47 8.26
C GLY A 40 5.19 -19.16 8.41
N PRO A 41 6.52 -19.20 8.23
CA PRO A 41 7.40 -18.06 8.52
C PRO A 41 7.13 -16.83 7.63
N ARG A 42 6.57 -17.03 6.45
CA ARG A 42 6.18 -15.93 5.54
C ARG A 42 5.01 -15.10 6.08
N PHE A 43 4.23 -15.64 7.01
CA PHE A 43 3.05 -14.98 7.60
C PHE A 43 3.34 -14.33 8.96
N ALA A 44 4.59 -14.37 9.42
CA ALA A 44 5.01 -13.80 10.70
C ALA A 44 5.93 -12.61 10.53
N GLY A 45 5.84 -11.67 11.48
CA GLY A 45 6.72 -10.52 11.61
C GLY A 45 6.67 -9.59 10.40
N PRO A 46 7.81 -8.97 10.02
CA PRO A 46 7.85 -8.03 8.91
C PRO A 46 7.61 -8.70 7.55
N TYR A 47 7.89 -9.99 7.37
CA TYR A 47 7.84 -10.66 6.07
C TYR A 47 6.46 -10.58 5.40
N VAL A 48 5.38 -10.81 6.17
CA VAL A 48 4.01 -10.72 5.66
C VAL A 48 3.67 -9.30 5.22
N MET A 49 4.13 -8.31 5.98
CA MET A 49 3.90 -6.88 5.68
C MET A 49 4.68 -6.45 4.44
N LEU A 50 5.93 -6.90 4.28
CA LEU A 50 6.78 -6.56 3.15
C LEU A 50 6.25 -7.18 1.86
N PHE A 51 5.96 -8.48 1.89
CA PHE A 51 5.44 -9.19 0.73
C PHE A 51 4.09 -8.61 0.30
N TYR A 52 3.15 -8.48 1.23
CA TYR A 52 1.83 -7.93 0.93
C TYR A 52 1.89 -6.43 0.59
N GLY A 53 2.81 -5.68 1.20
CA GLY A 53 3.10 -4.29 0.86
C GLY A 53 3.51 -4.10 -0.58
N ALA A 54 4.45 -4.93 -1.08
CA ALA A 54 4.84 -4.91 -2.49
C ALA A 54 3.67 -5.28 -3.42
N VAL A 55 2.85 -6.27 -3.04
CA VAL A 55 1.65 -6.67 -3.79
C VAL A 55 0.65 -5.51 -3.89
N ILE A 56 0.31 -4.85 -2.78
CA ILE A 56 -0.66 -3.75 -2.77
C ILE A 56 -0.11 -2.53 -3.50
N LEU A 57 1.17 -2.18 -3.30
CA LEU A 57 1.79 -1.06 -3.99
C LEU A 57 1.75 -1.25 -5.52
N SER A 58 2.03 -2.47 -5.99
CA SER A 58 1.95 -2.84 -7.41
C SER A 58 0.51 -2.91 -7.92
N PHE A 59 -0.43 -3.41 -7.12
CA PHE A 59 -1.86 -3.39 -7.45
C PHE A 59 -2.37 -1.97 -7.70
N MET A 60 -1.94 -1.01 -6.87
CA MET A 60 -2.33 0.38 -7.00
C MET A 60 -1.80 1.05 -8.26
N SER A 61 -0.68 0.61 -8.82
CA SER A 61 -0.27 1.00 -10.18
C SER A 61 -1.33 0.67 -11.22
N GLY A 62 -1.93 -0.52 -11.15
CA GLY A 62 -3.03 -0.91 -12.03
C GLY A 62 -4.27 -0.04 -11.85
N VAL A 63 -4.56 0.41 -10.63
CA VAL A 63 -5.67 1.34 -10.35
C VAL A 63 -5.41 2.71 -10.96
N LEU A 64 -4.20 3.28 -10.78
CA LEU A 64 -3.83 4.56 -11.41
C LEU A 64 -3.87 4.46 -12.93
N TRP A 65 -3.42 3.34 -13.50
CA TRP A 65 -3.54 3.07 -14.94
C TRP A 65 -5.02 3.07 -15.37
N GLY A 66 -5.89 2.45 -14.57
CA GLY A 66 -7.35 2.50 -14.78
C GLY A 66 -7.89 3.92 -14.79
N PHE A 67 -7.47 4.80 -13.88
CA PHE A 67 -7.86 6.21 -13.91
C PHE A 67 -7.27 7.00 -15.07
N ALA A 68 -6.07 6.65 -15.53
CA ALA A 68 -5.43 7.28 -16.68
C ALA A 68 -6.25 7.13 -17.97
N THR A 69 -7.12 6.11 -18.06
CA THR A 69 -8.06 5.93 -19.19
C THR A 69 -9.06 7.08 -19.33
N ARG A 70 -9.28 7.87 -18.28
CA ARG A 70 -10.17 9.03 -18.28
C ARG A 70 -9.50 10.30 -18.80
N ALA A 71 -8.18 10.31 -18.95
CA ALA A 71 -7.41 11.43 -19.49
C ALA A 71 -7.29 11.32 -21.03
N THR A 72 -7.04 12.44 -21.71
CA THR A 72 -6.88 12.49 -23.17
C THR A 72 -5.59 13.22 -23.58
N GLY A 73 -5.15 13.00 -24.83
CA GLY A 73 -3.97 13.64 -25.40
C GLY A 73 -2.70 13.42 -24.58
N THR A 74 -1.84 14.45 -24.50
CA THR A 74 -0.56 14.41 -23.78
C THR A 74 -0.72 14.05 -22.31
N MET A 75 -1.82 14.48 -21.68
CA MET A 75 -2.09 14.20 -20.27
C MET A 75 -2.28 12.71 -20.01
N ALA A 76 -2.88 11.97 -20.95
CA ALA A 76 -3.03 10.52 -20.82
C ALA A 76 -1.67 9.82 -20.76
N GLY A 77 -0.74 10.20 -21.65
CA GLY A 77 0.62 9.68 -21.65
C GLY A 77 1.35 9.91 -20.32
N ILE A 78 1.21 11.12 -19.74
CA ILE A 78 1.74 11.44 -18.42
C ILE A 78 1.11 10.56 -17.34
N CYS A 79 -0.22 10.41 -17.34
CA CYS A 79 -0.91 9.60 -16.33
C CYS A 79 -0.50 8.12 -16.41
N TYR A 80 -0.36 7.56 -17.61
CA TYR A 80 0.15 6.19 -17.78
C TYR A 80 1.60 6.07 -17.28
N GLY A 81 2.47 7.02 -17.63
CA GLY A 81 3.85 7.05 -17.14
C GLY A 81 3.95 7.13 -15.61
N LEU A 82 3.11 7.95 -14.97
CA LEU A 82 3.06 8.04 -13.51
C LEU A 82 2.50 6.77 -12.87
N SER A 83 1.55 6.10 -13.52
CA SER A 83 0.89 4.91 -12.97
C SER A 83 1.82 3.72 -12.76
N VAL A 84 2.89 3.58 -13.56
CA VAL A 84 3.83 2.44 -13.44
C VAL A 84 4.87 2.61 -12.33
N ILE A 85 5.07 3.84 -11.84
CA ILE A 85 6.12 4.16 -10.87
C ILE A 85 6.00 3.31 -9.58
N PRO A 86 4.82 3.15 -8.94
CA PRO A 86 4.71 2.35 -7.72
C PRO A 86 5.11 0.87 -7.89
N ALA A 87 4.73 0.22 -8.99
CA ALA A 87 5.10 -1.17 -9.26
C ALA A 87 6.61 -1.31 -9.52
N LEU A 88 7.21 -0.40 -10.30
CA LEU A 88 8.66 -0.39 -10.51
C LEU A 88 9.42 -0.10 -9.20
N TRP A 89 8.90 0.82 -8.39
CA TRP A 89 9.45 1.11 -7.07
C TRP A 89 9.45 -0.15 -6.19
N ALA A 90 8.33 -0.86 -6.11
CA ALA A 90 8.26 -2.12 -5.38
C ALA A 90 9.30 -3.12 -5.89
N PHE A 91 9.38 -3.32 -7.22
CA PHE A 91 10.31 -4.27 -7.82
C PHE A 91 11.78 -3.98 -7.50
N PHE A 92 12.21 -2.72 -7.60
CA PHE A 92 13.62 -2.37 -7.40
C PHE A 92 14.01 -2.14 -5.94
N MET A 93 13.09 -1.66 -5.10
CA MET A 93 13.45 -1.13 -3.77
C MET A 93 13.20 -2.10 -2.61
N THR A 94 12.55 -3.26 -2.82
CA THR A 94 12.23 -4.21 -1.74
C THR A 94 13.23 -5.37 -1.59
N GLY A 95 14.42 -5.29 -2.19
CA GLY A 95 15.44 -6.35 -2.15
C GLY A 95 16.47 -6.25 -1.02
N GLY A 96 16.60 -5.11 -0.33
CA GLY A 96 17.70 -4.79 0.59
C GLY A 96 17.61 -5.37 2.01
N GLY A 97 16.79 -6.40 2.25
CA GLY A 97 16.49 -6.94 3.59
C GLY A 97 15.34 -6.22 4.31
N PRO A 98 14.91 -6.70 5.49
CA PRO A 98 13.62 -6.31 6.08
C PRO A 98 13.46 -4.82 6.39
N THR A 99 14.45 -4.22 7.05
CA THR A 99 14.41 -2.79 7.44
C THR A 99 14.47 -1.87 6.22
N SER A 100 15.37 -2.16 5.27
CA SER A 100 15.49 -1.39 4.03
C SER A 100 14.23 -1.51 3.18
N ALA A 101 13.72 -2.72 2.95
CA ALA A 101 12.49 -2.95 2.20
C ALA A 101 11.28 -2.29 2.87
N GLY A 102 11.17 -2.36 4.21
CA GLY A 102 10.11 -1.72 4.97
C GLY A 102 10.14 -0.20 4.83
N THR A 103 11.33 0.38 4.95
CA THR A 103 11.54 1.83 4.77
C THR A 103 11.20 2.25 3.34
N SER A 104 11.64 1.49 2.34
CA SER A 104 11.30 1.71 0.93
C SER A 104 9.79 1.64 0.70
N LEU A 105 9.08 0.70 1.33
CA LEU A 105 7.62 0.60 1.20
C LEU A 105 6.90 1.78 1.88
N ILE A 106 7.37 2.26 3.02
CA ILE A 106 6.82 3.47 3.65
C ILE A 106 6.90 4.66 2.68
N PHE A 107 8.06 4.89 2.09
CA PHE A 107 8.22 5.93 1.07
C PHE A 107 7.39 5.66 -0.18
N GLY A 108 7.29 4.39 -0.60
CA GLY A 108 6.46 3.98 -1.74
C GLY A 108 4.97 4.30 -1.52
N PHE A 109 4.41 4.00 -0.35
CA PHE A 109 3.03 4.31 -0.02
C PHE A 109 2.78 5.81 0.17
N ALA A 110 3.73 6.55 0.74
CA ALA A 110 3.66 8.01 0.82
C ALA A 110 3.69 8.67 -0.57
N GLY A 111 4.60 8.21 -1.44
CA GLY A 111 4.69 8.64 -2.84
C GLY A 111 3.43 8.29 -3.63
N LEU A 112 2.88 7.09 -3.43
CA LEU A 112 1.61 6.69 -4.02
C LEU A 112 0.46 7.62 -3.57
N LEU A 113 0.40 8.01 -2.29
CA LEU A 113 -0.63 8.94 -1.82
C LEU A 113 -0.50 10.33 -2.49
N ALA A 114 0.72 10.77 -2.78
CA ALA A 114 0.95 12.00 -3.55
C ALA A 114 0.48 11.86 -5.01
N LEU A 115 0.68 10.70 -5.64
CA LEU A 115 0.12 10.40 -6.97
C LEU A 115 -1.41 10.34 -6.94
N ASP A 116 -2.00 9.67 -5.95
CA ASP A 116 -3.45 9.64 -5.73
C ASP A 116 -4.03 11.07 -5.62
N TRP A 117 -3.34 11.94 -4.87
CA TRP A 117 -3.74 13.35 -4.74
C TRP A 117 -3.65 14.11 -6.06
N GLN A 118 -2.60 13.87 -6.86
CA GLN A 118 -2.45 14.51 -8.15
C GLN A 118 -3.52 14.07 -9.15
N PHE A 119 -3.85 12.78 -9.20
CA PHE A 119 -4.94 12.24 -10.02
C PHE A 119 -6.31 12.77 -9.56
N TRP A 120 -6.51 12.93 -8.24
CA TRP A 120 -7.72 13.54 -7.68
C TRP A 120 -7.83 15.02 -8.06
N ARG A 121 -6.74 15.78 -7.97
CA ARG A 121 -6.68 17.20 -8.40
C ARG A 121 -7.00 17.37 -9.88
N TRP A 122 -6.64 16.39 -10.70
CA TRP A 122 -6.96 16.32 -12.12
C TRP A 122 -8.38 15.80 -12.42
N GLY A 123 -9.19 15.49 -11.41
CA GLY A 123 -10.56 15.02 -11.59
C GLY A 123 -10.68 13.59 -12.14
N LEU A 124 -9.59 12.83 -12.15
CA LEU A 124 -9.54 11.46 -12.69
C LEU A 124 -10.04 10.41 -11.71
N THR A 125 -10.13 10.73 -10.42
CA THR A 125 -10.61 9.82 -9.38
C THR A 125 -12.03 10.17 -8.94
N PRO A 126 -12.76 9.25 -8.28
CA PRO A 126 -13.98 9.59 -7.56
C PRO A 126 -13.75 10.62 -6.43
N PRO A 127 -14.77 11.41 -6.02
CA PRO A 127 -14.60 12.47 -5.02
C PRO A 127 -14.27 11.94 -3.61
N TRP A 128 -14.64 10.71 -3.30
CA TRP A 128 -14.37 10.03 -2.02
C TRP A 128 -12.99 9.36 -1.96
N TRP A 129 -12.25 9.31 -3.07
CA TRP A 129 -11.02 8.54 -3.21
C TRP A 129 -9.98 8.90 -2.15
N MET A 130 -9.64 10.19 -2.05
CA MET A 130 -8.60 10.65 -1.11
C MET A 130 -8.94 10.40 0.35
N ALA A 131 -10.22 10.49 0.74
CA ALA A 131 -10.64 10.19 2.10
C ALA A 131 -10.35 8.74 2.47
N LEU A 132 -10.65 7.81 1.55
CA LEU A 132 -10.32 6.39 1.73
C LEU A 132 -8.80 6.17 1.74
N ARG A 133 -8.07 6.73 0.76
CA ARG A 133 -6.63 6.52 0.62
C ARG A 133 -5.84 7.05 1.81
N MET A 134 -6.17 8.22 2.35
CA MET A 134 -5.52 8.74 3.55
C MET A 134 -5.67 7.79 4.75
N LEU A 135 -6.88 7.28 4.99
CA LEU A 135 -7.15 6.33 6.08
C LEU A 135 -6.32 5.05 5.92
N LEU A 136 -6.40 4.40 4.75
CA LEU A 136 -5.73 3.13 4.51
C LEU A 136 -4.21 3.29 4.54
N THR A 137 -3.67 4.30 3.86
CA THR A 137 -2.24 4.56 3.79
C THR A 137 -1.66 4.90 5.17
N ALA A 138 -2.37 5.66 6.01
CA ALA A 138 -1.92 5.96 7.36
C ALA A 138 -1.76 4.68 8.21
N VAL A 139 -2.73 3.77 8.14
CA VAL A 139 -2.65 2.49 8.87
C VAL A 139 -1.52 1.61 8.33
N VAL A 140 -1.38 1.51 7.00
CA VAL A 140 -0.31 0.73 6.36
C VAL A 140 1.07 1.25 6.77
N ILE A 141 1.30 2.56 6.68
CA ILE A 141 2.58 3.17 7.08
C ILE A 141 2.84 2.96 8.57
N GLY A 142 1.82 3.09 9.42
CA GLY A 142 1.94 2.81 10.86
C GLY A 142 2.39 1.38 11.13
N CYS A 143 1.78 0.39 10.47
CA CYS A 143 2.15 -1.03 10.62
C CYS A 143 3.57 -1.30 10.10
N LEU A 144 3.95 -0.74 8.95
CA LEU A 144 5.30 -0.87 8.42
C LEU A 144 6.34 -0.23 9.33
N ALA A 145 6.02 0.94 9.93
CA ALA A 145 6.90 1.60 10.88
C ALA A 145 7.14 0.73 12.13
N VAL A 146 6.12 0.03 12.63
CA VAL A 146 6.29 -0.97 13.72
C VAL A 146 7.32 -2.02 13.32
N GLY A 147 7.21 -2.61 12.13
CA GLY A 147 8.17 -3.63 11.67
C GLY A 147 9.56 -3.13 11.30
N VAL A 148 9.75 -1.81 11.16
CA VAL A 148 11.06 -1.19 10.88
C VAL A 148 11.75 -0.73 12.16
N LEU A 149 10.98 -0.29 13.16
CA LEU A 149 11.49 0.36 14.38
C LEU A 149 11.61 -0.59 15.59
N LEU A 150 10.87 -1.69 15.61
CA LEU A 150 10.90 -2.72 16.66
C LEU A 150 11.53 -4.01 16.12
#